data_AF-A0A839TSY7-F1
#
_entry.id   AF-A0A839TSY7-F1
#
_cell.length_a   1.000
_cell.length_b   1.000
_cell.length_c   1.000
_cell.angle_alpha   90.00
_cell.angle_beta   90.00
_cell.angle_gamma   90.00
#
_symmetry.space_group_name_H-M   'P 1'
#
loop_
_entity.id
_entity.type
_entity.pdbx_description
1 polymer ?
#
loop_
_entity_poly.entity_id
_entity_poly.type
_entity_poly.pdbx_seq_one_letter_code
_entity_poly.pdbx_strand_id
1 'polypeptide(L)'
;MAQHIHAENRLPRNAKEGILFLLIVSIISVNTIAPIITGLERGFSKEVYLDTLKVIPFMWIIVMLSVRLIAGPIVGRLLPKFVGMADGFNARI
;
A
#
# COMPACT_ATOMS: atom_id res chain seq x y z
N MET A 1 7.84 -15.85 36.14
CA MET A 1 8.74 -16.00 34.97
C MET A 1 8.24 -15.02 33.91
N ALA A 2 8.84 -13.84 33.82
CA ALA A 2 8.39 -12.79 32.91
C ALA A 2 8.65 -13.23 31.46
N GLN A 3 7.58 -13.45 30.70
CA GLN A 3 7.68 -13.78 29.28
C GLN A 3 8.17 -12.54 28.53
N HIS A 4 9.34 -12.64 27.90
CA HIS A 4 9.86 -11.64 26.99
C HIS A 4 8.93 -11.59 25.76
N ILE A 5 8.09 -10.57 25.68
CA ILE A 5 7.35 -10.26 24.44
C ILE A 5 8.39 -9.85 23.39
N HIS A 6 8.73 -10.76 22.50
CA HIS A 6 9.54 -10.44 21.33
C HIS A 6 8.69 -9.53 20.42
N ALA A 7 8.99 -8.23 20.43
CA ALA A 7 8.40 -7.30 19.48
C ALA A 7 8.65 -7.81 18.05
N GLU A 8 7.59 -8.11 17.33
CA GLU A 8 7.64 -8.74 16.02
C GLU A 8 8.26 -7.77 15.00
N ASN A 9 9.47 -8.06 14.49
CA ASN A 9 10.22 -7.21 13.55
C ASN A 9 9.59 -7.08 12.15
N ARG A 10 8.38 -7.62 11.95
CA ARG A 10 7.71 -7.70 10.65
C ARG A 10 6.87 -6.48 10.33
N LEU A 11 6.54 -5.65 11.33
CA LEU A 11 5.67 -4.49 11.19
C LEU A 11 6.44 -3.18 11.41
N PRO A 12 6.10 -2.09 10.68
CA PRO A 12 6.69 -0.79 10.91
C PRO A 12 6.36 -0.29 12.33
N ARG A 13 7.39 0.00 13.12
CA ARG A 13 7.28 0.32 14.56
C ARG A 13 7.13 1.81 14.82
N ASN A 14 7.40 2.64 13.81
CA ASN A 14 7.30 4.09 13.90
C ASN A 14 6.74 4.69 12.59
N ALA A 15 6.31 5.95 12.66
CA ALA A 15 5.74 6.66 11.51
C ALA A 15 6.72 6.76 10.33
N LYS A 16 8.04 6.81 10.58
CA LYS A 16 9.05 6.91 9.52
C LYS A 16 9.17 5.60 8.73
N GLU A 17 9.22 4.47 9.43
CA GLU A 17 9.19 3.12 8.85
C GLU A 17 7.89 2.86 8.12
N GLY A 18 6.75 3.31 8.67
CA GLY A 18 5.45 3.21 8.02
C GLY A 18 5.40 3.98 6.69
N ILE A 19 5.93 5.20 6.67
CA ILE A 19 6.04 6.00 5.44
C ILE A 19 6.97 5.33 4.43
N LEU A 20 8.13 4.82 4.86
CA LEU A 20 9.08 4.14 3.98
C LEU A 20 8.47 2.86 3.38
N PHE A 21 7.81 2.05 4.21
CA PHE A 21 7.11 0.85 3.78
C PHE A 21 6.02 1.18 2.75
N LEU A 22 5.17 2.16 3.04
CA LEU A 22 4.12 2.61 2.13
C LEU A 22 4.70 3.14 0.81
N LEU A 23 5.81 3.87 0.87
CA LEU A 23 6.49 4.38 -0.32
C LEU A 23 6.95 3.23 -1.22
N ILE A 24 7.67 2.25 -0.67
CA ILE A 24 8.18 1.09 -1.41
C ILE A 24 7.02 0.32 -2.04
N VAL A 25 6.01 -0.05 -1.25
CA VAL A 25 4.86 -0.81 -1.75
C VAL A 25 4.10 -0.02 -2.82
N SER A 26 3.93 1.29 -2.66
CA SER A 26 3.23 2.13 -3.65
C SER A 26 3.95 2.16 -5.00
N ILE A 27 5.29 2.25 -4.99
CA ILE A 27 6.10 2.32 -6.21
C ILE A 27 6.02 0.98 -6.93
N ILE A 28 6.22 -0.13 -6.21
CA ILE A 28 6.12 -1.48 -6.78
C ILE A 28 4.72 -1.68 -7.37
N SER A 29 3.68 -1.35 -6.61
CA SER A 29 2.29 -1.53 -7.01
C SER A 29 1.95 -0.79 -8.30
N VAL A 30 2.28 0.50 -8.43
CA VAL A 30 1.95 1.27 -9.65
C VAL A 30 2.76 0.79 -10.85
N ASN A 31 4.02 0.42 -10.65
CA ASN A 31 4.87 -0.11 -11.72
C ASN A 31 4.48 -1.52 -12.17
N THR A 32 3.80 -2.31 -11.34
CA THR A 32 3.29 -3.63 -11.73
C THR A 32 1.87 -3.55 -12.30
N ILE A 33 0.95 -2.89 -11.58
CA ILE A 33 -0.47 -2.89 -11.94
C ILE A 33 -0.74 -2.08 -13.21
N ALA A 34 -0.17 -0.87 -13.36
CA ALA A 34 -0.48 -0.01 -14.50
C ALA A 34 -0.02 -0.61 -15.84
N PRO A 35 1.18 -1.22 -15.96
CA PRO A 35 1.56 -1.93 -17.18
C PRO A 35 0.75 -3.19 -17.45
N ILE A 36 0.32 -3.92 -16.41
CA ILE A 36 -0.56 -5.09 -16.60
C ILE A 36 -1.91 -4.66 -17.16
N ILE A 37 -2.56 -3.65 -16.54
CA ILE A 37 -3.86 -3.15 -17.01
C ILE A 37 -3.74 -2.64 -18.44
N THR A 38 -2.75 -1.78 -18.72
CA THR A 38 -2.59 -1.18 -20.05
C THR A 38 -2.19 -2.22 -21.09
N GLY A 39 -1.38 -3.22 -20.73
CA GLY A 39 -1.01 -4.33 -21.60
C GLY A 39 -2.19 -5.25 -21.92
N LEU A 40 -3.12 -5.45 -20.98
CA LEU A 40 -4.37 -6.18 -21.21
C LEU A 40 -5.38 -5.39 -22.05
N GLU A 41 -5.40 -4.06 -21.92
CA GLU A 41 -6.36 -3.19 -22.64
C GLU A 41 -5.90 -2.84 -24.06
N ARG A 42 -4.61 -2.51 -24.24
CA ARG A 42 -4.04 -2.01 -25.51
C ARG A 42 -3.05 -2.99 -26.16
N GLY A 43 -2.75 -4.10 -25.51
CA GLY A 43 -1.77 -5.09 -25.96
C GLY A 43 -0.37 -4.85 -25.39
N PHE A 44 0.40 -5.93 -25.28
CA PHE A 44 1.79 -5.90 -24.81
C PHE A 44 2.75 -5.53 -25.94
N SER A 45 2.99 -4.23 -26.14
CA SER A 45 4.02 -3.73 -27.05
C SER A 45 4.99 -2.78 -26.35
N LYS A 46 6.18 -2.60 -26.92
CA LYS A 46 7.17 -1.63 -26.40
C LYS A 46 6.66 -0.19 -26.44
N GLU A 47 5.86 0.16 -27.44
CA GLU A 47 5.28 1.49 -27.61
C GLU A 47 4.26 1.78 -26.51
N VAL A 48 3.36 0.82 -26.26
CA VAL A 48 2.36 0.91 -25.18
C VAL A 48 3.04 1.01 -23.81
N TYR A 49 4.13 0.28 -23.61
CA TYR A 49 4.90 0.35 -22.36
C TYR A 49 5.55 1.72 -22.15
N LEU A 50 6.16 2.30 -23.20
CA LEU A 50 6.75 3.64 -23.14
C LEU A 50 5.71 4.73 -22.89
N ASP A 51 4.51 4.60 -23.48
CA ASP A 51 3.42 5.53 -23.21
C ASP A 51 2.86 5.37 -21.80
N THR A 52 2.79 4.15 -21.29
CA THR A 52 2.42 3.88 -19.89
C THR A 52 3.40 4.55 -18.93
N LEU A 53 4.71 4.44 -19.18
CA LEU A 53 5.77 5.07 -18.39
C LEU A 53 5.62 6.59 -18.26
N LYS A 54 5.15 7.28 -19.31
CA LYS A 54 4.92 8.73 -19.27
C LYS A 54 3.77 9.12 -18.34
N VAL A 55 2.75 8.27 -18.23
CA VAL A 55 1.54 8.52 -17.42
C VAL A 55 1.73 8.08 -15.97
N ILE A 56 2.59 7.09 -15.72
CA ILE A 56 2.85 6.52 -14.38
C ILE A 56 3.10 7.58 -13.29
N PRO A 57 3.94 8.63 -13.48
CA PRO A 57 4.22 9.61 -12.43
C PRO A 57 2.99 10.39 -11.98
N PHE A 58 2.15 10.80 -12.95
CA PHE A 58 0.91 11.52 -12.68
C PHE A 58 -0.12 10.61 -12.02
N MET A 59 -0.23 9.38 -12.53
CA MET A 59 -1.12 8.36 -11.97
C MET A 59 -0.75 8.01 -10.52
N TRP A 60 0.54 7.87 -10.22
CA TRP A 60 1.03 7.59 -8.86
C TRP A 60 0.64 8.68 -7.86
N ILE A 61 0.74 9.96 -8.24
CA ILE A 61 0.30 11.08 -7.39
C ILE A 61 -1.21 10.98 -7.09
N ILE A 62 -2.03 10.70 -8.11
CA ILE A 62 -3.48 10.53 -7.94
C ILE A 62 -3.79 9.36 -7.01
N VAL A 63 -3.11 8.22 -7.18
CA VAL A 63 -3.29 7.05 -6.31
C VAL A 63 -2.89 7.36 -4.88
N MET A 64 -1.76 8.03 -4.65
CA MET A 64 -1.32 8.43 -3.30
C MET A 64 -2.31 9.37 -2.63
N LEU A 65 -2.86 10.35 -3.36
CA LEU A 65 -3.92 11.23 -2.86
C LEU A 65 -5.19 10.44 -2.54
N SER A 66 -5.59 9.52 -3.42
CA SER A 66 -6.78 8.68 -3.23
C SER A 66 -6.66 7.78 -2.01
N VAL A 67 -5.50 7.15 -1.80
CA VAL A 67 -5.24 6.34 -0.59
C VAL A 67 -5.34 7.20 0.67
N ARG A 68 -4.76 8.41 0.66
CA ARG A 68 -4.78 9.29 1.83
C ARG A 68 -6.17 9.84 2.15
N LEU A 69 -6.94 10.23 1.13
CA LEU A 69 -8.25 10.86 1.30
C LEU A 69 -9.39 9.86 1.45
N ILE A 70 -9.30 8.69 0.81
CA ILE A 70 -10.38 7.71 0.73
C ILE A 70 -10.05 6.50 1.62
N ALA A 71 -8.92 5.83 1.36
CA ALA A 71 -8.60 4.59 2.07
C ALA A 71 -8.36 4.82 3.56
N GLY A 72 -7.58 5.85 3.95
CA GLY A 72 -7.32 6.19 5.35
C GLY A 72 -8.58 6.28 6.23
N PRO A 73 -9.55 7.16 5.92
CA PRO A 73 -10.76 7.29 6.72
C PRO A 73 -11.70 6.06 6.61
N ILE A 74 -11.71 5.36 5.48
CA ILE A 74 -12.50 4.14 5.31
C ILE A 74 -11.96 3.01 6.18
N VAL A 75 -10.65 2.75 6.09
CA VAL A 75 -9.91 1.79 6.90
C VAL A 75 -10.10 2.08 8.38
N GLY A 76 -9.95 3.34 8.80
CA GLY A 76 -10.16 3.74 10.20
C GLY A 76 -11.58 3.48 10.74
N ARG A 77 -12.61 3.48 9.89
CA ARG A 77 -14.00 3.19 10.28
C ARG A 77 -14.40 1.73 10.14
N LEU A 78 -13.82 1.02 9.17
CA LEU A 78 -14.17 -0.37 8.87
C LEU A 78 -13.31 -1.37 9.64
N LEU A 79 -12.00 -1.16 9.80
CA LEU A 79 -11.13 -2.08 10.55
C LEU A 79 -11.68 -2.43 11.93
N PRO A 80 -12.15 -1.47 12.75
CA PRO A 80 -12.65 -1.78 14.09
C PRO A 80 -13.85 -2.73 14.10
N LYS A 81 -14.55 -2.92 12.98
CA LYS A 81 -15.67 -3.86 12.85
C LYS A 81 -15.23 -5.28 12.48
N PHE A 82 -14.04 -5.45 11.91
CA PHE A 82 -13.52 -6.75 11.44
C PHE A 82 -12.42 -7.33 12.35
N VAL A 83 -11.84 -6.50 13.21
CA VAL A 83 -10.66 -6.83 14.00
C VAL A 83 -11.06 -7.32 15.40
N GLY A 84 -10.67 -8.55 15.76
CA GLY A 84 -10.95 -9.20 17.06
C GLY A 84 -9.94 -8.86 18.16
N MET A 85 -10.22 -9.16 19.44
CA MET A 85 -9.38 -8.76 20.58
C MET A 85 -7.95 -9.33 20.57
N ALA A 86 -7.71 -10.47 19.92
CA ALA A 86 -6.40 -11.12 19.83
C ALA A 86 -5.71 -10.93 18.46
N ASP A 87 -6.29 -10.09 17.59
CA ASP A 87 -5.74 -9.84 16.25
C ASP A 87 -4.51 -8.92 16.35
N GLY A 88 -3.49 -9.18 15.54
CA GLY A 88 -2.31 -8.32 15.43
C GLY A 88 -2.65 -6.88 14.98
N PHE A 89 -3.78 -6.71 14.29
CA PHE A 89 -4.33 -5.39 13.95
C PHE A 89 -5.08 -4.71 15.12
N ASN A 90 -5.39 -5.43 16.21
CA ASN A 90 -5.96 -4.92 17.46
C ASN A 90 -4.94 -4.94 18.61
N ALA A 91 -3.64 -4.97 18.32
CA ALA A 91 -2.62 -4.86 19.35
C ALA A 91 -2.69 -3.46 19.97
N ARG A 92 -3.62 -3.26 20.90
CA ARG A 92 -3.68 -2.14 21.83
C ARG A 92 -2.56 -2.39 22.83
N ILE A 93 -1.39 -1.87 22.50
CA ILE A 93 -0.30 -1.70 23.46
C ILE A 93 -0.79 -0.78 24.58
#